data_AF-F9N5D0-F1
#
_entry.id   AF-F9N5D0-F1
#
_cell.length_a   1.000
_cell.length_b   1.000
_cell.length_c   1.000
_cell.angle_alpha   90.00
_cell.angle_beta   90.00
_cell.angle_gamma   90.00
#
_symmetry.space_group_name_H-M   'P 1'
#
loop_
_entity.id
_entity.type
_entity.pdbx_description
1 polymer ?
#
loop_
_entity_poly.entity_id
_entity_poly.type
_entity_poly.pdbx_seq_one_letter_code
_entity_poly.pdbx_strand_id
1 'polypeptide(L)'
;MKKHLAVLAATAVLGVTSAFAANPFSDVTPQDWAYQAVAQLASQGIVNGYPDGTFKGQQNITRYEMAQMVAKALVRQDRVDAEQNAIINRLANEFSAELNNLGVRVSTLENKVGSFKFTGDARLKYEGKNDARDSKFDYRGRVQFEGTVNDNTKAVVRLAAEKEFGAEGAPKAELDRVYVQHNFGKYATVTAGRQDLVVGNGLVYDDAFEGAVATVGKDKLNASVAYGYLQGGRAEGLERKDNAQVTVYQLNTMPTEKLTVKGFYADVHEKGVNSVYGASVDAKLGSKVWVGGEYAKQETTGAAGEAWTAGVGYGEADMAKVGTWGAKVQYFDLKKEAPVVANTWNVPKDKDYKGYLATVDYTVAKNVGLSAYATFDSKTQAKKDNNLPEYYRAELNYKF
;
A
#
# COMPACT_ATOMS: atom_id res chain seq x y z
N MET A 1 42.21 12.07 -2.93
CA MET A 1 40.88 11.58 -2.50
C MET A 1 40.50 10.17 -2.99
N LYS A 2 41.07 9.63 -4.08
CA LYS A 2 40.70 8.29 -4.62
C LYS A 2 41.37 7.07 -3.93
N LYS A 3 42.34 7.26 -3.03
CA LYS A 3 43.16 6.18 -2.44
C LYS A 3 42.63 5.59 -1.12
N HIS A 4 41.68 6.26 -0.47
CA HIS A 4 41.12 5.80 0.81
C HIS A 4 39.78 5.08 0.67
N LEU A 5 39.04 5.26 -0.43
CA LEU A 5 37.74 4.61 -0.62
C LEU A 5 37.84 3.09 -0.85
N ALA A 6 38.88 2.61 -1.52
CA ALA A 6 39.02 1.19 -1.87
C ALA A 6 39.23 0.30 -0.62
N VAL A 7 39.95 0.81 0.37
CA VAL A 7 40.22 0.07 1.60
C VAL A 7 39.16 0.33 2.67
N LEU A 8 38.51 1.51 2.69
CA LEU A 8 37.32 1.74 3.53
C LEU A 8 36.14 0.83 3.14
N ALA A 9 35.99 0.54 1.84
CA ALA A 9 34.98 -0.37 1.33
C ALA A 9 35.25 -1.84 1.71
N ALA A 10 36.53 -2.21 1.90
CA ALA A 10 36.94 -3.54 2.33
C ALA A 10 36.86 -3.71 3.86
N THR A 11 37.17 -2.67 4.65
CA THR A 11 37.08 -2.73 6.12
C THR A 11 35.66 -2.64 6.66
N ALA A 12 34.72 -2.01 5.94
CA ALA A 12 33.32 -1.90 6.37
C ALA A 12 32.52 -3.22 6.22
N VAL A 13 33.02 -4.20 5.44
CA VAL A 13 32.29 -5.44 5.11
C VAL A 13 32.50 -6.53 6.17
N LEU A 14 33.32 -6.36 7.20
CA LEU A 14 33.66 -7.48 8.08
C LEU A 14 33.87 -6.99 9.52
N GLY A 15 32.78 -7.00 10.30
CA GLY A 15 32.85 -6.78 11.74
C GLY A 15 33.93 -7.67 12.36
N VAL A 16 34.97 -7.04 12.90
CA VAL A 16 36.19 -7.71 13.34
C VAL A 16 35.89 -8.56 14.57
N THR A 17 35.81 -9.87 14.39
CA THR A 17 35.92 -10.83 15.49
C THR A 17 37.25 -11.57 15.39
N SER A 18 37.95 -11.60 16.51
CA SER A 18 39.36 -11.96 16.64
C SER A 18 39.63 -13.44 16.34
N ALA A 19 39.95 -13.75 15.08
CA ALA A 19 40.71 -14.93 14.72
C ALA A 19 41.85 -14.50 13.79
N PHE A 20 43.10 -14.67 14.21
CA PHE A 20 44.27 -14.39 13.38
C PHE A 20 44.32 -15.39 12.23
N ALA A 21 43.65 -15.10 11.12
CA ALA A 21 43.91 -15.79 9.86
C ALA A 21 45.36 -15.51 9.45
N ALA A 22 46.13 -16.55 9.14
CA ALA A 22 47.50 -16.39 8.66
C ALA A 22 47.50 -15.61 7.34
N ASN A 23 48.13 -14.43 7.34
CA ASN A 23 48.29 -13.62 6.14
C ASN A 23 49.31 -14.27 5.18
N PRO A 24 48.96 -14.56 3.92
CA PRO A 24 49.88 -15.19 2.96
C PRO A 24 50.84 -14.20 2.28
N PHE A 25 50.73 -12.88 2.52
CA PHE A 25 51.51 -11.86 1.80
C PHE A 25 52.71 -11.35 2.59
N SER A 26 53.89 -11.32 1.96
CA SER A 26 55.16 -10.95 2.58
C SER A 26 55.31 -9.45 2.90
N ASP A 27 54.54 -8.60 2.22
CA ASP A 27 54.55 -7.13 2.33
C ASP A 27 53.41 -6.57 3.19
N VAL A 28 52.69 -7.42 3.92
CA VAL A 28 51.61 -7.04 4.84
C VAL A 28 51.95 -7.55 6.23
N THR A 29 52.43 -6.64 7.07
CA THR A 29 52.95 -6.90 8.42
C THR A 29 51.86 -6.74 9.48
N PRO A 30 51.96 -7.38 10.66
CA PRO A 30 50.99 -7.21 11.74
C PRO A 30 50.82 -5.76 12.23
N GLN A 31 51.76 -4.86 11.92
CA GLN A 31 51.69 -3.45 12.24
C GLN A 31 50.90 -2.63 11.21
N ASP A 32 50.59 -3.21 10.05
CA ASP A 32 49.81 -2.53 9.02
C ASP A 32 48.34 -2.46 9.40
N TRP A 33 47.78 -1.25 9.29
CA TRP A 33 46.37 -0.98 9.59
C TRP A 33 45.38 -1.85 8.79
N ALA A 34 45.79 -2.33 7.60
CA ALA A 34 44.98 -3.18 6.73
C ALA A 34 45.20 -4.68 6.96
N TYR A 35 46.11 -5.08 7.86
CA TYR A 35 46.52 -6.47 8.06
C TYR A 35 45.33 -7.42 8.24
N GLN A 36 44.42 -7.08 9.15
CA GLN A 36 43.26 -7.92 9.45
C GLN A 36 42.30 -8.05 8.25
N ALA A 37 42.02 -6.94 7.56
CA ALA A 37 41.13 -6.93 6.41
C ALA A 37 41.73 -7.73 5.23
N VAL A 38 43.01 -7.54 4.95
CA VAL A 38 43.71 -8.25 3.86
C VAL A 38 43.81 -9.75 4.17
N ALA A 39 44.17 -10.13 5.39
CA ALA A 39 44.24 -11.53 5.80
C ALA A 39 42.87 -12.23 5.69
N GLN A 40 41.80 -11.55 6.09
CA GLN A 40 40.45 -12.09 6.01
C GLN A 40 39.97 -12.23 4.56
N LEU A 41 40.18 -11.22 3.72
CA LEU A 41 39.83 -11.29 2.29
C LEU A 41 40.65 -12.36 1.55
N ALA A 42 41.91 -12.56 1.94
CA ALA A 42 42.75 -13.63 1.41
C ALA A 42 42.24 -15.01 1.84
N SER A 43 41.87 -15.18 3.10
CA SER A 43 41.28 -16.43 3.61
C SER A 43 39.98 -16.80 2.90
N GLN A 44 39.24 -15.79 2.43
CA GLN A 44 38.01 -15.96 1.66
C GLN A 44 38.25 -16.08 0.14
N GLY A 45 39.51 -16.02 -0.32
CA GLY A 45 39.87 -16.09 -1.74
C GLY A 45 39.40 -14.90 -2.57
N ILE A 46 38.99 -13.81 -1.92
CA ILE A 46 38.58 -12.56 -2.57
C ILE A 46 39.83 -11.85 -3.11
N VAL A 47 40.90 -11.83 -2.31
CA VAL A 47 42.21 -11.27 -2.66
C VAL A 47 43.23 -12.41 -2.80
N ASN A 48 43.93 -12.49 -3.93
CA ASN A 48 44.92 -13.56 -4.19
C ASN A 48 46.38 -13.06 -4.20
N GLY A 49 46.62 -11.75 -4.16
CA GLY A 49 47.95 -11.16 -4.31
C GLY A 49 48.61 -11.44 -5.67
N TYR A 50 49.91 -11.21 -5.72
CA TYR A 50 50.75 -11.38 -6.91
C TYR A 50 51.54 -12.70 -6.84
N PRO A 51 52.02 -13.23 -7.98
CA PRO A 51 52.80 -14.48 -8.02
C PRO A 51 54.09 -14.47 -7.20
N ASP A 52 54.61 -13.28 -6.88
CA ASP A 52 55.79 -13.06 -6.03
C ASP A 52 55.46 -13.14 -4.52
N GLY A 53 54.21 -13.45 -4.15
CA GLY A 53 53.77 -13.58 -2.76
C GLY A 53 53.50 -12.25 -2.06
N THR A 54 53.27 -11.17 -2.81
CA THR A 54 52.96 -9.83 -2.26
C THR A 54 51.50 -9.42 -2.52
N PHE A 55 50.98 -8.49 -1.73
CA PHE A 55 49.66 -7.86 -1.90
C PHE A 55 49.75 -6.54 -2.70
N LYS A 56 50.87 -5.82 -2.57
CA LYS A 56 51.15 -4.49 -3.16
C LYS A 56 50.09 -3.44 -2.82
N GLY A 57 49.68 -3.37 -1.55
CA GLY A 57 48.60 -2.49 -1.07
C GLY A 57 48.79 -0.99 -1.31
N GLN A 58 50.01 -0.55 -1.65
CA GLN A 58 50.31 0.84 -2.02
C GLN A 58 50.15 1.14 -3.53
N GLN A 59 49.99 0.10 -4.36
CA GLN A 59 49.74 0.27 -5.79
C GLN A 59 48.28 0.62 -6.07
N ASN A 60 48.05 1.41 -7.11
CA ASN A 60 46.70 1.71 -7.55
C ASN A 60 46.10 0.45 -8.20
N ILE A 61 44.89 0.08 -7.80
CA ILE A 61 44.10 -0.94 -8.48
C ILE A 61 43.29 -0.31 -9.62
N THR A 62 43.08 -1.07 -10.68
CA THR A 62 42.17 -0.75 -11.78
C THR A 62 40.72 -1.00 -11.37
N ARG A 63 39.78 -0.35 -12.06
CA ARG A 63 38.35 -0.61 -11.87
C ARG A 63 37.98 -2.07 -12.17
N TYR A 64 38.69 -2.71 -13.09
CA TYR A 64 38.48 -4.11 -13.44
C TYR A 64 38.93 -5.07 -12.33
N GLU A 65 40.11 -4.83 -11.74
CA GLU A 65 40.58 -5.60 -10.58
C GLU A 65 39.64 -5.45 -9.38
N MET A 66 39.10 -4.24 -9.16
CA MET A 66 38.07 -4.03 -8.14
C MET A 66 36.78 -4.80 -8.46
N ALA A 67 36.32 -4.78 -9.71
CA ALA A 67 35.14 -5.54 -10.13
C ALA A 67 35.34 -7.06 -9.96
N GLN A 68 36.54 -7.59 -10.18
CA GLN A 68 36.86 -9.00 -9.89
C GLN A 68 36.76 -9.33 -8.39
N MET A 69 37.19 -8.42 -7.51
CA MET A 69 37.03 -8.59 -6.07
C MET A 69 35.54 -8.57 -5.67
N VAL A 70 34.76 -7.65 -6.24
CA VAL A 70 33.31 -7.55 -6.00
C VAL A 70 32.58 -8.78 -6.52
N ALA A 71 32.94 -9.29 -7.69
CA ALA A 71 32.38 -10.53 -8.26
C ALA A 71 32.58 -11.73 -7.33
N LYS A 72 33.79 -11.89 -6.78
CA LYS A 72 34.10 -12.95 -5.82
C LYS A 72 33.35 -12.79 -4.50
N ALA A 73 33.13 -11.55 -4.05
CA ALA A 73 32.33 -11.25 -2.86
C ALA A 73 30.85 -11.60 -3.06
N LEU A 74 30.28 -11.31 -4.25
CA LEU A 74 28.89 -11.65 -4.60
C LEU A 74 28.62 -13.16 -4.55
N VAL A 75 29.58 -14.01 -4.94
CA VAL A 75 29.44 -15.48 -4.84
C VAL A 75 29.31 -15.96 -3.38
N ARG A 76 29.71 -15.13 -2.41
CA ARG A 76 29.75 -15.48 -0.98
C ARG A 76 28.73 -14.70 -0.16
N GLN A 77 27.77 -14.06 -0.82
CA GLN A 77 26.74 -13.22 -0.21
C GLN A 77 25.92 -13.96 0.87
N ASP A 78 25.71 -15.27 0.71
CA ASP A 78 24.96 -16.09 1.67
C ASP A 78 25.73 -16.39 2.98
N ARG A 79 27.01 -16.02 3.06
CA ARG A 79 27.90 -16.31 4.21
C ARG A 79 28.24 -15.08 5.05
N VAL A 80 27.64 -13.94 4.73
CA VAL A 80 27.89 -12.66 5.38
C VAL A 80 26.60 -12.09 5.95
N ASP A 81 26.69 -11.18 6.92
CA ASP A 81 25.51 -10.60 7.56
C ASP A 81 24.79 -9.56 6.67
N ALA A 82 23.65 -9.04 7.15
CA ALA A 82 22.82 -8.11 6.39
C ALA A 82 23.49 -6.77 6.07
N GLU A 83 24.38 -6.26 6.94
CA GLU A 83 25.09 -5.00 6.74
C GLU A 83 26.17 -5.17 5.68
N GLN A 84 26.90 -6.27 5.75
CA GLN A 84 27.94 -6.65 4.81
C GLN A 84 27.36 -6.87 3.41
N ASN A 85 26.19 -7.51 3.35
CA ASN A 85 25.41 -7.66 2.13
C ASN A 85 24.99 -6.33 1.50
N ALA A 86 24.61 -5.33 2.29
CA ALA A 86 24.27 -4.02 1.77
C ALA A 86 25.48 -3.31 1.13
N ILE A 87 26.68 -3.51 1.66
CA ILE A 87 27.91 -2.92 1.12
C ILE A 87 28.33 -3.63 -0.18
N ILE A 88 28.31 -4.97 -0.21
CA ILE A 88 28.57 -5.75 -1.43
C ILE A 88 27.61 -5.31 -2.55
N ASN A 89 26.32 -5.15 -2.23
CA ASN A 89 25.32 -4.67 -3.19
C ASN A 89 25.59 -3.24 -3.68
N ARG A 90 26.03 -2.34 -2.80
CA ARG A 90 26.42 -0.96 -3.19
C ARG A 90 27.62 -0.98 -4.14
N LEU A 91 28.64 -1.79 -3.85
CA LEU A 91 29.82 -1.94 -4.71
C LEU A 91 29.46 -2.60 -6.04
N ALA A 92 28.61 -3.62 -6.04
CA ALA A 92 28.12 -4.25 -7.26
C ALA A 92 27.41 -3.24 -8.19
N ASN A 93 26.68 -2.29 -7.62
CA ASN A 93 26.06 -1.21 -8.39
C ASN A 93 27.10 -0.25 -8.99
N GLU A 94 28.11 0.16 -8.22
CA GLU A 94 29.17 1.09 -8.64
C GLU A 94 30.07 0.52 -9.77
N PHE A 95 30.28 -0.79 -9.79
CA PHE A 95 31.12 -1.50 -10.76
C PHE A 95 30.30 -2.34 -11.76
N SER A 96 29.03 -1.99 -11.95
CA SER A 96 28.08 -2.77 -12.74
C SER A 96 28.49 -2.98 -14.20
N ALA A 97 29.05 -1.96 -14.84
CA ALA A 97 29.56 -2.04 -16.21
C ALA A 97 30.73 -3.04 -16.33
N GLU A 98 31.66 -3.01 -15.38
CA GLU A 98 32.79 -3.92 -15.33
C GLU A 98 32.36 -5.37 -14.99
N LEU A 99 31.38 -5.53 -14.10
CA LEU A 99 30.82 -6.84 -13.74
C LEU A 99 30.10 -7.50 -14.91
N ASN A 100 29.37 -6.71 -15.72
CA ASN A 100 28.73 -7.21 -16.94
C ASN A 100 29.79 -7.74 -17.94
N ASN A 101 30.89 -7.01 -18.11
CA ASN A 101 32.03 -7.45 -18.95
C ASN A 101 32.73 -8.70 -18.39
N LEU A 102 32.60 -8.98 -17.09
CA LEU A 102 33.07 -10.20 -16.43
C LEU A 102 32.06 -11.36 -16.50
N GLY A 103 30.90 -11.16 -17.12
CA GLY A 103 29.82 -12.15 -17.18
C GLY A 103 29.09 -12.34 -15.84
N VAL A 104 29.30 -11.44 -14.88
CA VAL A 104 28.70 -11.49 -13.54
C VAL A 104 27.38 -10.74 -13.57
N ARG A 105 26.27 -11.48 -13.48
CA ARG A 105 24.93 -10.90 -13.40
C ARG A 105 24.69 -10.32 -12.00
N VAL A 106 24.51 -9.01 -11.93
CA VAL A 106 24.08 -8.34 -10.70
C VAL A 106 22.55 -8.35 -10.67
N SER A 107 21.98 -9.31 -9.93
CA SER A 107 20.53 -9.47 -9.77
C SER A 107 19.83 -8.20 -9.26
N THR A 108 20.57 -7.30 -8.60
CA THR A 108 20.10 -6.00 -8.11
C THR A 108 19.81 -4.98 -9.22
N LEU A 109 20.46 -5.10 -10.39
CA LEU A 109 20.19 -4.24 -11.57
C LEU A 109 19.02 -4.75 -12.40
N GLU A 110 18.85 -6.07 -12.50
CA GLU A 110 17.69 -6.68 -13.18
C GLU A 110 16.38 -6.48 -12.39
N ASN A 111 16.45 -6.26 -11.07
CA ASN A 111 15.29 -6.10 -10.19
C ASN A 111 14.86 -4.64 -9.89
N LYS A 112 15.56 -3.63 -10.39
CA LYS A 112 15.29 -2.21 -10.01
C LYS A 112 14.65 -1.35 -11.10
N VAL A 113 14.72 -1.74 -12.36
CA VAL A 113 14.01 -1.07 -13.46
C VAL A 113 13.53 -2.15 -14.42
N GLY A 114 12.21 -2.28 -14.60
CA GLY A 114 11.61 -3.32 -15.44
C GLY A 114 11.13 -4.59 -14.73
N SER A 115 11.19 -4.66 -13.38
CA SER A 115 10.50 -5.74 -12.65
C SER A 115 8.99 -5.49 -12.68
N PHE A 116 8.24 -6.35 -13.36
CA PHE A 116 6.78 -6.32 -13.33
C PHE A 116 6.29 -7.18 -12.18
N LYS A 117 5.52 -6.58 -11.26
CA LYS A 117 4.71 -7.33 -10.31
C LYS A 117 3.28 -7.28 -10.80
N PHE A 118 2.62 -8.43 -10.80
CA PHE A 118 1.18 -8.45 -10.89
C PHE A 118 0.62 -8.94 -9.55
N THR A 119 -0.52 -8.38 -9.20
CA THR A 119 -1.37 -8.85 -8.11
C THR A 119 -2.78 -8.87 -8.63
N GLY A 120 -3.68 -9.55 -7.93
CA GLY A 120 -5.07 -9.51 -8.31
C GLY A 120 -6.01 -9.99 -7.23
N ASP A 121 -7.28 -9.84 -7.54
CA ASP A 121 -8.33 -10.44 -6.76
C ASP A 121 -9.47 -10.93 -7.65
N ALA A 122 -10.17 -11.93 -7.15
CA ALA A 122 -11.45 -12.35 -7.68
C ALA A 122 -12.49 -12.30 -6.56
N ARG A 123 -13.71 -11.92 -6.91
CA ARG A 123 -14.85 -11.89 -5.99
C ARG A 123 -16.03 -12.59 -6.62
N LEU A 124 -16.68 -13.47 -5.87
CA LEU A 124 -18.05 -13.87 -6.10
C LEU A 124 -18.92 -13.16 -5.06
N LYS A 125 -20.02 -12.56 -5.49
CA LYS A 125 -20.89 -11.76 -4.64
C LYS A 125 -22.34 -12.18 -4.84
N TYR A 126 -23.01 -12.53 -3.76
CA TYR A 126 -24.47 -12.63 -3.69
C TYR A 126 -25.01 -11.34 -3.07
N GLU A 127 -26.08 -10.79 -3.65
CA GLU A 127 -26.86 -9.70 -3.07
C GLU A 127 -28.33 -10.07 -3.11
N GLY A 128 -29.07 -9.77 -2.05
CA GLY A 128 -30.50 -10.02 -1.97
C GLY A 128 -31.21 -9.04 -1.05
N LYS A 129 -32.52 -8.94 -1.24
CA LYS A 129 -33.45 -8.20 -0.37
C LYS A 129 -34.46 -9.17 0.23
N ASN A 130 -35.38 -8.66 1.05
CA ASN A 130 -36.48 -9.45 1.62
C ASN A 130 -37.32 -10.22 0.56
N ASP A 131 -37.31 -9.82 -0.71
CA ASP A 131 -37.85 -10.62 -1.81
C ASP A 131 -36.72 -11.39 -2.51
N ALA A 132 -36.81 -12.72 -2.51
CA ALA A 132 -35.83 -13.60 -3.14
C ALA A 132 -35.76 -13.43 -4.67
N ARG A 133 -36.80 -12.85 -5.29
CA ARG A 133 -36.82 -12.55 -6.74
C ARG A 133 -35.86 -11.42 -7.13
N ASP A 134 -35.47 -10.59 -6.16
CA ASP A 134 -34.51 -9.48 -6.35
C ASP A 134 -33.07 -9.89 -6.02
N SER A 135 -32.82 -11.21 -5.89
CA SER A 135 -31.48 -11.71 -5.60
C SER A 135 -30.64 -11.84 -6.87
N LYS A 136 -29.36 -11.52 -6.76
CA LYS A 136 -28.40 -11.61 -7.86
C LYS A 136 -27.06 -12.14 -7.40
N PHE A 137 -26.36 -12.75 -8.36
CA PHE A 137 -25.00 -13.22 -8.19
C PHE A 137 -24.10 -12.52 -9.20
N ASP A 138 -23.07 -11.84 -8.72
CA ASP A 138 -22.08 -11.14 -9.53
C ASP A 138 -20.70 -11.80 -9.34
N TYR A 139 -19.87 -11.75 -10.38
CA TYR A 139 -18.44 -12.00 -10.25
C TYR A 139 -17.62 -10.79 -10.72
N ARG A 140 -16.47 -10.60 -10.08
CA ARG A 140 -15.46 -9.62 -10.48
C ARG A 140 -14.10 -10.28 -10.51
N GLY A 141 -13.30 -9.97 -11.52
CA GLY A 141 -11.86 -10.24 -11.55
C GLY A 141 -11.10 -8.94 -11.73
N ARG A 142 -10.00 -8.77 -11.01
CA ARG A 142 -9.09 -7.63 -11.15
C ARG A 142 -7.64 -8.11 -11.22
N VAL A 143 -6.88 -7.51 -12.13
CA VAL A 143 -5.42 -7.71 -12.24
C VAL A 143 -4.75 -6.34 -12.24
N GLN A 144 -3.88 -6.13 -11.27
CA GLN A 144 -3.09 -4.92 -11.11
C GLN A 144 -1.64 -5.19 -11.49
N PHE A 145 -1.14 -4.42 -12.44
CA PHE A 145 0.24 -4.40 -12.88
C PHE A 145 0.95 -3.21 -12.24
N GLU A 146 2.06 -3.47 -11.57
CA GLU A 146 2.95 -2.44 -11.04
C GLU A 146 4.30 -2.50 -11.74
N GLY A 147 4.65 -1.40 -12.41
CA GLY A 147 5.94 -1.21 -13.06
C GLY A 147 6.82 -0.24 -12.27
N THR A 148 8.00 -0.69 -11.86
CA THR A 148 9.02 0.18 -11.28
C THR A 148 9.69 1.01 -12.37
N VAL A 149 9.47 2.33 -12.36
CA VAL A 149 10.09 3.29 -13.30
C VAL A 149 11.50 3.65 -12.84
N ASN A 150 11.67 3.88 -11.54
CA ASN A 150 12.95 4.01 -10.83
C ASN A 150 12.76 3.78 -9.32
N ASP A 151 13.83 3.91 -8.53
CA ASP A 151 13.81 3.67 -7.07
C ASP A 151 12.73 4.47 -6.31
N ASN A 152 12.24 5.58 -6.85
CA ASN A 152 11.25 6.46 -6.22
C ASN A 152 9.92 6.52 -6.97
N THR A 153 9.79 5.87 -8.13
CA THR A 153 8.65 6.06 -9.03
C THR A 153 8.09 4.73 -9.48
N LYS A 154 6.77 4.57 -9.35
CA LYS A 154 6.05 3.42 -9.92
C LYS A 154 4.86 3.88 -10.77
N ALA A 155 4.58 3.12 -11.82
CA ALA A 155 3.36 3.22 -12.60
C ALA A 155 2.47 2.02 -12.29
N VAL A 156 1.17 2.26 -12.16
CA VAL A 156 0.17 1.24 -11.83
C VAL A 156 -0.95 1.27 -12.85
N VAL A 157 -1.32 0.10 -13.33
CA VAL A 157 -2.48 -0.12 -14.21
C VAL A 157 -3.28 -1.28 -13.65
N ARG A 158 -4.59 -1.11 -13.45
CA ARG A 158 -5.50 -2.19 -13.05
C ARG A 158 -6.57 -2.39 -14.10
N LEU A 159 -6.67 -3.63 -14.56
CA LEU A 159 -7.77 -4.12 -15.39
C LEU A 159 -8.81 -4.75 -14.47
N ALA A 160 -10.05 -4.31 -14.58
CA ALA A 160 -11.19 -4.88 -13.86
C ALA A 160 -12.22 -5.37 -14.87
N ALA A 161 -12.83 -6.51 -14.57
CA ALA A 161 -14.00 -6.99 -15.29
C ALA A 161 -15.01 -7.54 -14.28
N GLU A 162 -16.27 -7.20 -14.48
CA GLU A 162 -17.36 -7.73 -13.68
C GLU A 162 -18.60 -8.03 -14.52
N LYS A 163 -19.44 -8.93 -14.00
CA LYS A 163 -20.70 -9.31 -14.64
C LYS A 163 -21.62 -10.01 -13.64
N GLU A 164 -22.93 -9.83 -13.83
CA GLU A 164 -23.96 -10.66 -13.24
C GLU A 164 -24.03 -12.04 -13.94
N PHE A 165 -24.28 -13.08 -13.15
CA PHE A 165 -24.48 -14.45 -13.65
C PHE A 165 -25.71 -14.52 -14.55
N GLY A 166 -25.55 -15.10 -15.75
CA GLY A 166 -26.67 -15.30 -16.68
C GLY A 166 -27.10 -14.06 -17.47
N ALA A 167 -26.61 -12.86 -17.13
CA ALA A 167 -26.84 -11.65 -17.93
C ALA A 167 -26.27 -11.82 -19.35
N GLU A 168 -26.83 -11.10 -20.34
CA GLU A 168 -26.38 -11.14 -21.73
C GLU A 168 -24.95 -10.58 -21.89
N GLY A 169 -24.25 -11.01 -22.95
CA GLY A 169 -22.94 -10.44 -23.34
C GLY A 169 -21.73 -11.02 -22.59
N ALA A 170 -20.54 -10.52 -22.92
CA ALA A 170 -19.31 -10.83 -22.20
C ALA A 170 -19.11 -9.87 -21.00
N PRO A 171 -18.29 -10.22 -19.99
CA PRO A 171 -17.92 -9.27 -18.93
C PRO A 171 -17.33 -7.99 -19.53
N LYS A 172 -17.81 -6.84 -19.05
CA LYS A 172 -17.25 -5.55 -19.45
C LYS A 172 -15.91 -5.38 -18.74
N ALA A 173 -14.84 -5.29 -19.53
CA ALA A 173 -13.49 -5.05 -19.02
C ALA A 173 -13.13 -3.57 -19.16
N GLU A 174 -12.58 -2.99 -18.12
CA GLU A 174 -12.16 -1.58 -18.07
C GLU A 174 -10.84 -1.39 -17.32
N LEU A 175 -10.12 -0.32 -17.68
CA LEU A 175 -8.99 0.16 -16.89
C LEU A 175 -9.54 1.03 -15.77
N ASP A 176 -9.77 0.41 -14.61
CA ASP A 176 -10.39 1.09 -13.48
C ASP A 176 -9.38 1.90 -12.65
N ARG A 177 -8.08 1.58 -12.72
CA ARG A 177 -6.99 2.39 -12.16
C ARG A 177 -5.84 2.55 -13.15
N VAL A 178 -5.35 3.78 -13.27
CA VAL A 178 -4.19 4.15 -14.08
C VAL A 178 -3.52 5.35 -13.44
N TYR A 179 -2.38 5.15 -12.79
CA TYR A 179 -1.71 6.24 -12.08
C TYR A 179 -0.19 6.06 -11.98
N VAL A 180 0.49 7.17 -11.72
CA VAL A 180 1.91 7.21 -11.39
C VAL A 180 2.06 7.74 -9.98
N GLN A 181 2.88 7.05 -9.18
CA GLN A 181 3.26 7.46 -7.84
C GLN A 181 4.76 7.78 -7.81
N HIS A 182 5.11 8.92 -7.23
CA HIS A 182 6.48 9.35 -6.99
C HIS A 182 6.70 9.68 -5.51
N ASN A 183 7.77 9.14 -4.94
CA ASN A 183 8.21 9.41 -3.57
C ASN A 183 9.33 10.46 -3.56
N PHE A 184 9.05 11.62 -2.99
CA PHE A 184 10.02 12.67 -2.73
C PHE A 184 10.68 12.42 -1.37
N GLY A 185 11.76 11.63 -1.38
CA GLY A 185 12.43 11.20 -0.16
C GLY A 185 11.56 10.25 0.67
N LYS A 186 11.67 10.34 2.00
CA LYS A 186 11.03 9.36 2.92
C LYS A 186 9.62 9.73 3.36
N TYR A 187 9.22 10.99 3.19
CA TYR A 187 8.06 11.56 3.89
C TYR A 187 7.08 12.29 2.98
N ALA A 188 7.33 12.35 1.67
CA ALA A 188 6.43 13.00 0.74
C ALA A 188 6.19 12.09 -0.45
N THR A 189 4.93 11.95 -0.84
CA THR A 189 4.51 11.12 -1.97
C THR A 189 3.47 11.87 -2.76
N VAL A 190 3.59 11.87 -4.08
CA VAL A 190 2.57 12.37 -4.99
C VAL A 190 2.11 11.24 -5.88
N THR A 191 0.81 11.07 -5.98
CA THR A 191 0.19 10.12 -6.91
C THR A 191 -0.76 10.86 -7.84
N ALA A 192 -0.61 10.66 -9.14
CA ALA A 192 -1.40 11.34 -10.17
C ALA A 192 -2.02 10.32 -11.15
N GLY A 193 -3.31 10.46 -11.42
CA GLY A 193 -4.07 9.61 -12.32
C GLY A 193 -5.39 9.14 -11.69
N ARG A 194 -5.97 8.08 -12.25
CA ARG A 194 -7.15 7.38 -11.73
C ARG A 194 -6.71 6.38 -10.65
N GLN A 195 -6.94 6.71 -9.39
CA GLN A 195 -6.40 6.03 -8.20
C GLN A 195 -7.51 5.83 -7.15
N ASP A 196 -7.25 5.11 -6.07
CA ASP A 196 -8.18 5.06 -4.93
C ASP A 196 -8.07 6.34 -4.08
N LEU A 197 -9.20 6.85 -3.59
CA LEU A 197 -9.25 7.90 -2.56
C LEU A 197 -10.22 7.48 -1.47
N VAL A 198 -9.76 7.51 -0.22
CA VAL A 198 -10.58 7.32 0.97
C VAL A 198 -10.56 8.59 1.80
N VAL A 199 -11.76 9.09 2.11
CA VAL A 199 -11.97 10.27 2.96
C VAL A 199 -12.47 9.81 4.32
N GLY A 200 -11.76 10.18 5.38
CA GLY A 200 -12.02 9.72 6.74
C GLY A 200 -11.84 8.20 6.89
N ASN A 201 -12.89 7.52 7.33
CA ASN A 201 -13.00 6.05 7.33
C ASN A 201 -13.86 5.53 6.18
N GLY A 202 -14.21 6.39 5.21
CA GLY A 202 -14.97 6.01 4.02
C GLY A 202 -16.47 6.22 4.13
N LEU A 203 -16.96 7.01 5.11
CA LEU A 203 -18.38 7.37 5.17
C LEU A 203 -18.79 8.26 4.01
N VAL A 204 -17.98 9.27 3.70
CA VAL A 204 -18.27 10.23 2.62
C VAL A 204 -17.86 9.65 1.26
N TYR A 205 -16.64 9.11 1.19
CA TYR A 205 -16.05 8.65 -0.06
C TYR A 205 -14.98 7.56 0.15
N ASP A 206 -15.12 6.46 -0.57
CA ASP A 206 -14.16 5.36 -0.73
C ASP A 206 -14.35 4.74 -2.12
N ASP A 207 -13.73 5.35 -3.13
CA ASP A 207 -13.76 4.83 -4.51
C ASP A 207 -12.67 5.49 -5.40
N ALA A 208 -12.82 5.32 -6.72
CA ALA A 208 -11.98 5.81 -7.78
C ALA A 208 -11.96 7.35 -7.85
N PHE A 209 -10.80 7.94 -7.67
CA PHE A 209 -10.55 9.37 -7.83
C PHE A 209 -9.63 9.63 -9.01
N GLU A 210 -9.97 10.63 -9.82
CA GLU A 210 -9.14 11.10 -10.93
C GLU A 210 -8.54 12.45 -10.62
N GLY A 211 -7.24 12.47 -10.33
CA GLY A 211 -6.55 13.70 -9.97
C GLY A 211 -5.17 13.47 -9.39
N ALA A 212 -4.68 14.47 -8.68
CA ALA A 212 -3.42 14.43 -7.96
C ALA A 212 -3.68 14.36 -6.46
N VAL A 213 -2.95 13.48 -5.77
CA VAL A 213 -2.96 13.34 -4.31
C VAL A 213 -1.54 13.48 -3.82
N ALA A 214 -1.27 14.55 -3.06
CA ALA A 214 -0.02 14.75 -2.36
C ALA A 214 -0.19 14.35 -0.90
N THR A 215 0.69 13.50 -0.38
CA THR A 215 0.72 13.09 1.03
C THR A 215 2.07 13.46 1.62
N VAL A 216 2.05 14.04 2.81
CA VAL A 216 3.24 14.36 3.62
C VAL A 216 3.14 13.70 4.99
N GLY A 217 4.27 13.25 5.52
CA GLY A 217 4.32 12.43 6.74
C GLY A 217 4.18 10.94 6.44
N LYS A 218 4.16 10.13 7.51
CA LYS A 218 4.12 8.67 7.42
C LYS A 218 3.61 8.07 8.73
N ASP A 219 3.10 6.85 8.66
CA ASP A 219 2.78 6.00 9.80
C ASP A 219 1.82 6.70 10.78
N LYS A 220 2.34 7.19 11.92
CA LYS A 220 1.56 7.78 13.02
C LYS A 220 1.03 9.18 12.74
N LEU A 221 1.57 9.90 11.76
CA LEU A 221 1.10 11.24 11.41
C LEU A 221 1.32 11.49 9.92
N ASN A 222 0.24 11.71 9.19
CA ASN A 222 0.31 12.15 7.81
C ASN A 222 -0.83 13.11 7.48
N ALA A 223 -0.58 13.97 6.51
CA ALA A 223 -1.58 14.85 5.92
C ALA A 223 -1.60 14.65 4.42
N SER A 224 -2.77 14.74 3.80
CA SER A 224 -2.93 14.64 2.36
C SER A 224 -3.79 15.76 1.80
N VAL A 225 -3.47 16.18 0.58
CA VAL A 225 -4.29 17.07 -0.25
C VAL A 225 -4.56 16.36 -1.57
N ALA A 226 -5.84 16.17 -1.89
CA ALA A 226 -6.31 15.62 -3.15
C ALA A 226 -6.98 16.72 -3.96
N TYR A 227 -6.67 16.84 -5.25
CA TYR A 227 -7.34 17.76 -6.17
C TYR A 227 -7.69 17.04 -7.48
N GLY A 228 -8.96 17.06 -7.85
CA GLY A 228 -9.46 16.24 -8.97
C GLY A 228 -10.95 15.98 -8.92
N TYR A 229 -11.38 14.81 -9.39
CA TYR A 229 -12.76 14.42 -9.59
C TYR A 229 -13.06 13.08 -8.92
N LEU A 230 -14.19 13.01 -8.22
CA LEU A 230 -14.74 11.74 -7.74
C LEU A 230 -15.30 10.96 -8.95
N GLN A 231 -15.13 9.64 -8.99
CA GLN A 231 -15.60 8.80 -10.12
C GLN A 231 -16.49 7.62 -9.67
N GLY A 232 -16.85 7.58 -8.38
CA GLY A 232 -17.62 6.48 -7.80
C GLY A 232 -18.96 6.94 -7.23
N GLY A 233 -19.87 5.98 -7.02
CA GLY A 233 -21.19 6.20 -6.46
C GLY A 233 -21.97 7.29 -7.21
N ARG A 234 -22.37 8.36 -6.53
CA ARG A 234 -23.15 9.46 -7.15
C ARG A 234 -22.41 10.24 -8.24
N ALA A 235 -21.09 10.08 -8.36
CA ALA A 235 -20.27 10.70 -9.40
C ALA A 235 -19.98 9.74 -10.58
N GLU A 236 -20.41 8.48 -10.49
CA GLU A 236 -20.15 7.47 -11.51
C GLU A 236 -20.85 7.82 -12.84
N GLY A 237 -20.09 7.73 -13.94
CA GLY A 237 -20.60 7.95 -15.29
C GLY A 237 -20.90 9.41 -15.66
N LEU A 238 -20.64 10.38 -14.77
CA LEU A 238 -20.82 11.81 -15.07
C LEU A 238 -19.81 12.27 -16.14
N GLU A 239 -20.29 13.10 -17.08
CA GLU A 239 -19.40 13.83 -17.97
C GLU A 239 -18.58 14.86 -17.19
N ARG A 240 -17.38 15.19 -17.68
CA ARG A 240 -16.47 16.15 -17.02
C ARG A 240 -17.13 17.50 -16.69
N LYS A 241 -18.04 17.98 -17.52
CA LYS A 241 -18.73 19.27 -17.35
C LYS A 241 -19.73 19.25 -16.16
N ASP A 242 -20.24 18.08 -15.84
CA ASP A 242 -21.24 17.84 -14.79
C ASP A 242 -20.60 17.25 -13.52
N ASN A 243 -19.34 16.80 -13.61
CA ASN A 243 -18.57 16.29 -12.47
C ASN A 243 -17.78 17.43 -11.82
N ALA A 244 -18.20 17.86 -10.63
CA ALA A 244 -17.53 18.92 -9.89
C ALA A 244 -16.09 18.54 -9.52
N GLN A 245 -15.17 19.51 -9.67
CA GLN A 245 -13.85 19.38 -9.08
C GLN A 245 -13.93 19.47 -7.57
N VAL A 246 -13.12 18.70 -6.88
CA VAL A 246 -13.01 18.74 -5.42
C VAL A 246 -11.57 18.92 -4.97
N THR A 247 -11.39 19.62 -3.86
CA THR A 247 -10.15 19.64 -3.10
C THR A 247 -10.39 19.03 -1.72
N VAL A 248 -9.73 17.92 -1.41
CA VAL A 248 -9.85 17.26 -0.10
C VAL A 248 -8.56 17.41 0.69
N TYR A 249 -8.66 18.03 1.86
CA TYR A 249 -7.63 18.12 2.87
C TYR A 249 -7.92 17.09 3.95
N GLN A 250 -6.92 16.29 4.33
CA GLN A 250 -7.07 15.27 5.37
C GLN A 250 -5.84 15.23 6.27
N LEU A 251 -6.07 15.06 7.57
CA LEU A 251 -5.06 14.84 8.59
C LEU A 251 -5.36 13.53 9.31
N ASN A 252 -4.37 12.64 9.39
CA ASN A 252 -4.48 11.33 10.01
C ASN A 252 -3.43 11.23 11.13
N THR A 253 -3.85 10.83 12.33
CA THR A 253 -2.96 10.61 13.46
C THR A 253 -3.26 9.31 14.20
N MET A 254 -2.20 8.63 14.63
CA MET A 254 -2.25 7.48 15.53
C MET A 254 -1.48 7.84 16.80
N PRO A 255 -2.08 8.61 17.73
CA PRO A 255 -1.41 9.04 18.96
C PRO A 255 -0.97 7.85 19.82
N THR A 256 -1.66 6.72 19.70
CA THR A 256 -1.26 5.43 20.28
C THR A 256 -1.47 4.32 19.25
N GLU A 257 -0.91 3.14 19.49
CA GLU A 257 -1.13 1.95 18.63
C GLU A 257 -2.59 1.45 18.63
N LYS A 258 -3.40 1.94 19.57
CA LYS A 258 -4.80 1.53 19.77
C LYS A 258 -5.79 2.61 19.38
N LEU A 259 -5.35 3.79 18.93
CA LEU A 259 -6.23 4.91 18.64
C LEU A 259 -5.83 5.53 17.31
N THR A 260 -6.77 5.58 16.37
CA THR A 260 -6.66 6.31 15.12
C THR A 260 -7.67 7.44 15.14
N VAL A 261 -7.23 8.65 14.78
CA VAL A 261 -8.09 9.82 14.62
C VAL A 261 -7.80 10.42 13.26
N LYS A 262 -8.85 10.74 12.50
CA LYS A 262 -8.74 11.41 11.20
C LYS A 262 -9.68 12.60 11.18
N GLY A 263 -9.27 13.66 10.49
CA GLY A 263 -10.10 14.82 10.20
C GLY A 263 -9.95 15.20 8.73
N PHE A 264 -11.02 15.69 8.12
CA PHE A 264 -10.99 16.12 6.73
C PHE A 264 -11.89 17.34 6.48
N TYR A 265 -11.55 18.07 5.42
CA TYR A 265 -12.34 19.13 4.81
C TYR A 265 -12.27 18.95 3.29
N ALA A 266 -13.42 18.91 2.64
CA ALA A 266 -13.57 18.78 1.20
C ALA A 266 -14.27 20.03 0.66
N ASP A 267 -13.56 20.79 -0.15
CA ASP A 267 -14.08 21.92 -0.92
C ASP A 267 -14.62 21.39 -2.26
N VAL A 268 -15.87 21.70 -2.58
CA VAL A 268 -16.49 21.32 -3.85
C VAL A 268 -16.56 22.56 -4.72
N HIS A 269 -15.80 22.57 -5.82
CA HIS A 269 -15.63 23.73 -6.70
C HIS A 269 -16.82 23.90 -7.65
N GLU A 270 -18.02 23.97 -7.10
CA GLU A 270 -19.26 24.18 -7.84
C GLU A 270 -20.13 25.20 -7.11
N LYS A 271 -20.69 26.16 -7.87
CA LYS A 271 -21.51 27.22 -7.29
C LYS A 271 -22.76 26.65 -6.64
N GLY A 272 -22.97 26.97 -5.37
CA GLY A 272 -24.15 26.54 -4.62
C GLY A 272 -24.06 25.12 -4.05
N VAL A 273 -22.91 24.45 -4.22
CA VAL A 273 -22.62 23.18 -3.55
C VAL A 273 -21.81 23.46 -2.28
N ASN A 274 -22.13 22.73 -1.22
CA ASN A 274 -21.54 22.96 0.09
C ASN A 274 -20.28 22.14 0.29
N SER A 275 -19.27 22.78 0.88
CA SER A 275 -18.11 22.09 1.43
C SER A 275 -18.54 21.11 2.51
N VAL A 276 -17.75 20.04 2.65
CA VAL A 276 -17.99 18.96 3.60
C VAL A 276 -16.84 18.89 4.56
N TYR A 277 -17.11 18.75 5.86
CA TYR A 277 -16.07 18.44 6.83
C TYR A 277 -16.48 17.28 7.71
N GLY A 278 -15.49 16.62 8.29
CA GLY A 278 -15.76 15.47 9.15
C GLY A 278 -14.55 15.00 9.92
N ALA A 279 -14.80 14.05 10.81
CA ALA A 279 -13.79 13.40 11.61
C ALA A 279 -14.19 11.95 11.91
N SER A 280 -13.20 11.09 12.03
CA SER A 280 -13.37 9.69 12.44
C SER A 280 -12.45 9.33 13.59
N VAL A 281 -12.91 8.36 14.38
CA VAL A 281 -12.16 7.81 15.51
C VAL A 281 -12.32 6.29 15.50
N ASP A 282 -11.21 5.58 15.64
CA ASP A 282 -11.18 4.13 15.88
C ASP A 282 -10.33 3.83 17.09
N ALA A 283 -10.88 3.05 18.03
CA ALA A 283 -10.21 2.61 19.24
C ALA A 283 -10.21 1.08 19.33
N LYS A 284 -9.05 0.49 19.63
CA LYS A 284 -8.90 -0.92 20.00
C LYS A 284 -8.90 -1.05 21.53
N LEU A 285 -9.96 -1.62 22.09
CA LEU A 285 -10.09 -1.93 23.51
C LEU A 285 -9.57 -3.36 23.76
N GLY A 286 -8.40 -3.47 24.37
CA GLY A 286 -7.68 -4.74 24.47
C GLY A 286 -7.15 -5.20 23.11
N SER A 287 -7.16 -6.51 22.84
CA SER A 287 -6.63 -7.10 21.60
C SER A 287 -7.69 -7.44 20.56
N LYS A 288 -8.97 -7.46 20.92
CA LYS A 288 -10.05 -7.98 20.07
C LYS A 288 -11.23 -7.04 19.89
N VAL A 289 -11.44 -6.06 20.78
CA VAL A 289 -12.60 -5.18 20.69
C VAL A 289 -12.24 -3.93 19.92
N TRP A 290 -13.02 -3.60 18.90
CA TRP A 290 -12.97 -2.33 18.19
C TRP A 290 -14.20 -1.51 18.54
N VAL A 291 -14.02 -0.22 18.74
CA VAL A 291 -15.09 0.77 18.82
C VAL A 291 -14.70 1.92 17.91
N GLY A 292 -15.60 2.39 17.07
CA GLY A 292 -15.28 3.51 16.19
C GLY A 292 -16.50 4.14 15.57
N GLY A 293 -16.25 5.24 14.87
CA GLY A 293 -17.27 6.00 14.20
C GLY A 293 -16.69 7.12 13.35
N GLU A 294 -17.56 7.69 12.53
CA GLU A 294 -17.24 8.82 11.66
C GLU A 294 -18.43 9.75 11.61
N TYR A 295 -18.16 11.04 11.60
CA TYR A 295 -19.15 12.11 11.41
C TYR A 295 -18.72 12.97 10.23
N ALA A 296 -19.68 13.36 9.41
CA ALA A 296 -19.51 14.30 8.31
C ALA A 296 -20.70 15.24 8.21
N LYS A 297 -20.45 16.47 7.77
CA LYS A 297 -21.49 17.50 7.61
C LYS A 297 -21.23 18.42 6.43
N GLN A 298 -22.30 18.77 5.70
CA GLN A 298 -22.30 19.89 4.77
C GLN A 298 -22.38 21.24 5.51
N GLU A 299 -21.46 22.15 5.23
CA GLU A 299 -21.24 23.38 5.98
C GLU A 299 -22.50 24.25 6.14
N THR A 300 -23.27 24.44 5.07
CA THR A 300 -24.40 25.41 5.07
C THR A 300 -25.79 24.78 5.21
N THR A 301 -25.89 23.44 5.20
CA THR A 301 -27.18 22.73 5.16
C THR A 301 -27.79 22.47 6.54
N GLY A 302 -27.14 22.94 7.61
CA GLY A 302 -27.58 22.70 8.99
C GLY A 302 -27.70 21.21 9.30
N ALA A 303 -28.66 20.83 10.15
CA ALA A 303 -28.85 19.45 10.58
C ALA A 303 -29.28 18.50 9.45
N ALA A 304 -29.79 19.00 8.33
CA ALA A 304 -30.18 18.15 7.20
C ALA A 304 -28.99 17.60 6.41
N GLY A 305 -27.82 18.23 6.55
CA GLY A 305 -26.57 17.86 5.87
C GLY A 305 -25.66 16.95 6.68
N GLU A 306 -26.16 16.31 7.75
CA GLU A 306 -25.34 15.48 8.64
C GLU A 306 -25.37 14.00 8.21
N ALA A 307 -24.24 13.33 8.40
CA ALA A 307 -24.09 11.89 8.25
C ALA A 307 -23.16 11.38 9.35
N TRP A 308 -23.52 10.28 9.99
CA TRP A 308 -22.59 9.62 10.91
C TRP A 308 -22.79 8.12 11.00
N THR A 309 -21.72 7.44 11.38
CA THR A 309 -21.72 6.03 11.75
C THR A 309 -21.03 5.84 13.09
N ALA A 310 -21.49 4.85 13.86
CA ALA A 310 -20.81 4.40 15.06
C ALA A 310 -21.01 2.89 15.21
N GLY A 311 -20.01 2.18 15.70
CA GLY A 311 -20.12 0.75 15.90
C GLY A 311 -19.12 0.15 16.84
N VAL A 312 -19.32 -1.15 17.02
CA VAL A 312 -18.50 -2.01 17.86
C VAL A 312 -18.19 -3.30 17.08
N GLY A 313 -17.03 -3.86 17.34
CA GLY A 313 -16.55 -5.06 16.69
C GLY A 313 -15.77 -5.95 17.64
N TYR A 314 -15.75 -7.23 17.31
CA TYR A 314 -14.97 -8.23 18.02
C TYR A 314 -14.22 -9.11 17.02
N GLY A 315 -12.92 -9.28 17.24
CA GLY A 315 -12.04 -10.03 16.35
C GLY A 315 -11.66 -9.25 15.09
N GLU A 316 -10.78 -9.84 14.32
CA GLU A 316 -10.26 -9.30 13.06
C GLU A 316 -9.91 -10.50 12.17
N ALA A 317 -10.52 -10.56 10.98
CA ALA A 317 -10.14 -11.54 9.98
C ALA A 317 -8.87 -11.08 9.26
N ASP A 318 -7.89 -11.96 9.17
CA ASP A 318 -6.62 -11.75 8.47
C ASP A 318 -6.51 -12.84 7.40
N MET A 319 -6.59 -12.46 6.12
CA MET A 319 -6.56 -13.42 5.01
C MET A 319 -5.22 -14.18 4.91
N ALA A 320 -4.16 -13.74 5.60
CA ALA A 320 -2.92 -14.50 5.72
C ALA A 320 -2.99 -15.62 6.77
N LYS A 321 -3.97 -15.59 7.69
CA LYS A 321 -4.10 -16.50 8.83
C LYS A 321 -5.45 -17.22 8.79
N VAL A 322 -5.42 -18.47 8.34
CA VAL A 322 -6.59 -19.36 8.27
C VAL A 322 -7.29 -19.47 9.62
N GLY A 323 -8.63 -19.41 9.62
CA GLY A 323 -9.47 -19.54 10.81
C GLY A 323 -9.62 -18.26 11.63
N THR A 324 -8.97 -17.16 11.25
CA THR A 324 -9.23 -15.85 11.87
C THR A 324 -10.58 -15.29 11.41
N TRP A 325 -11.22 -14.53 12.29
CA TRP A 325 -12.56 -14.00 12.07
C TRP A 325 -12.78 -12.70 12.83
N GLY A 326 -13.72 -11.91 12.35
CA GLY A 326 -14.21 -10.71 13.01
C GLY A 326 -15.69 -10.52 12.76
N ALA A 327 -16.38 -9.91 13.72
CA ALA A 327 -17.77 -9.50 13.58
C ALA A 327 -17.92 -8.04 14.03
N LYS A 328 -18.75 -7.29 13.33
CA LYS A 328 -19.03 -5.88 13.62
C LYS A 328 -20.51 -5.59 13.52
N VAL A 329 -20.98 -4.66 14.32
CA VAL A 329 -22.28 -4.00 14.14
C VAL A 329 -22.04 -2.50 14.13
N GLN A 330 -22.53 -1.84 13.09
CA GLN A 330 -22.42 -0.40 12.91
C GLN A 330 -23.81 0.19 12.67
N TYR A 331 -24.14 1.26 13.39
CA TYR A 331 -25.30 2.08 13.12
C TYR A 331 -24.93 3.20 12.16
N PHE A 332 -25.86 3.59 11.31
CA PHE A 332 -25.73 4.69 10.37
C PHE A 332 -26.94 5.62 10.53
N ASP A 333 -26.69 6.93 10.46
CA ASP A 333 -27.72 7.96 10.35
C ASP A 333 -27.27 8.98 9.31
N LEU A 334 -27.85 8.87 8.13
CA LEU A 334 -27.64 9.71 6.96
C LEU A 334 -28.88 10.58 6.78
N LYS A 335 -28.73 11.89 6.97
CA LYS A 335 -29.82 12.84 6.80
C LYS A 335 -30.15 13.05 5.31
N LYS A 336 -31.20 13.82 5.05
CA LYS A 336 -31.77 13.97 3.68
C LYS A 336 -30.80 14.59 2.69
N GLU A 337 -29.92 15.46 3.17
CA GLU A 337 -28.86 16.10 2.40
C GLU A 337 -27.48 15.62 2.86
N ALA A 338 -27.38 14.37 3.33
CA ALA A 338 -26.11 13.78 3.73
C ALA A 338 -25.05 13.90 2.60
N PRO A 339 -23.78 14.24 2.93
CA PRO A 339 -22.71 14.41 1.95
C PRO A 339 -22.10 13.08 1.48
N VAL A 340 -22.82 11.97 1.56
CA VAL A 340 -22.28 10.66 1.14
C VAL A 340 -22.38 10.55 -0.37
N VAL A 341 -21.25 10.21 -0.99
CA VAL A 341 -21.11 10.06 -2.45
C VAL A 341 -20.89 8.58 -2.82
N ALA A 342 -19.96 7.91 -2.14
CA ALA A 342 -19.65 6.49 -2.34
C ALA A 342 -19.08 5.92 -1.04
N ASN A 343 -19.86 5.20 -0.24
CA ASN A 343 -19.42 4.74 1.09
C ASN A 343 -18.88 3.31 1.06
N THR A 344 -17.88 3.02 1.90
CA THR A 344 -17.24 1.70 2.01
C THR A 344 -18.22 0.55 2.24
N TRP A 345 -19.31 0.81 2.98
CA TRP A 345 -20.21 -0.23 3.47
C TRP A 345 -21.27 -0.65 2.45
N ASN A 346 -21.53 0.19 1.44
CA ASN A 346 -22.66 0.12 0.51
C ASN A 346 -23.99 -0.10 1.25
N VAL A 347 -24.28 0.76 2.23
CA VAL A 347 -25.61 0.78 2.86
C VAL A 347 -26.70 1.07 1.81
N PRO A 348 -27.97 0.67 2.05
CA PRO A 348 -29.01 0.69 1.00
C PRO A 348 -29.30 2.04 0.34
N LYS A 349 -28.97 3.14 1.01
CA LYS A 349 -29.05 4.50 0.46
C LYS A 349 -27.94 5.38 1.00
N ASP A 350 -27.51 6.32 0.19
CA ASP A 350 -26.46 7.28 0.54
C ASP A 350 -27.02 8.52 1.27
N LYS A 351 -28.35 8.65 1.34
CA LYS A 351 -29.03 9.74 2.07
C LYS A 351 -30.41 9.28 2.52
N ASP A 352 -30.99 10.02 3.47
CA ASP A 352 -32.31 9.70 4.04
C ASP A 352 -32.40 8.23 4.50
N TYR A 353 -31.40 7.81 5.26
CA TYR A 353 -31.24 6.45 5.74
C TYR A 353 -30.83 6.42 7.20
N LYS A 354 -31.40 5.51 7.96
CA LYS A 354 -30.89 5.10 9.26
C LYS A 354 -31.10 3.61 9.46
N GLY A 355 -30.19 2.96 10.16
CA GLY A 355 -30.28 1.53 10.40
C GLY A 355 -28.94 0.96 10.82
N TYR A 356 -28.93 -0.35 11.04
CA TYR A 356 -27.74 -1.07 11.44
C TYR A 356 -27.23 -1.94 10.29
N LEU A 357 -25.93 -2.18 10.28
CA LEU A 357 -25.24 -3.15 9.44
C LEU A 357 -24.44 -4.09 10.33
N ALA A 358 -24.77 -5.38 10.29
CA ALA A 358 -23.93 -6.44 10.80
C ALA A 358 -22.98 -6.91 9.69
N THR A 359 -21.71 -7.09 10.04
CA THR A 359 -20.68 -7.67 9.16
C THR A 359 -19.99 -8.81 9.87
N VAL A 360 -19.78 -9.93 9.19
CA VAL A 360 -18.95 -11.04 9.66
C VAL A 360 -17.93 -11.38 8.58
N ASP A 361 -16.66 -11.42 8.95
CA ASP A 361 -15.55 -11.79 8.09
C ASP A 361 -14.87 -13.06 8.64
N TYR A 362 -14.52 -13.98 7.75
CA TYR A 362 -13.87 -15.25 8.10
C TYR A 362 -12.83 -15.64 7.04
N THR A 363 -11.60 -15.96 7.48
CA THR A 363 -10.55 -16.47 6.59
C THR A 363 -10.67 -17.98 6.44
N VAL A 364 -11.23 -18.42 5.31
CA VAL A 364 -11.47 -19.83 5.00
C VAL A 364 -10.18 -20.56 4.64
N ALA A 365 -9.30 -19.90 3.88
CA ALA A 365 -7.99 -20.42 3.50
C ALA A 365 -7.03 -19.25 3.30
N LYS A 366 -5.73 -19.54 3.12
CA LYS A 366 -4.75 -18.48 2.84
C LYS A 366 -5.17 -17.74 1.57
N ASN A 367 -5.29 -16.42 1.68
CA ASN A 367 -5.78 -15.52 0.63
C ASN A 367 -7.22 -15.76 0.18
N VAL A 368 -8.03 -16.48 0.95
CA VAL A 368 -9.47 -16.72 0.68
C VAL A 368 -10.30 -16.32 1.89
N GLY A 369 -11.17 -15.34 1.71
CA GLY A 369 -12.00 -14.74 2.75
C GLY A 369 -13.48 -14.80 2.39
N LEU A 370 -14.32 -15.06 3.37
CA LEU A 370 -15.77 -14.97 3.28
C LEU A 370 -16.24 -13.78 4.12
N SER A 371 -17.04 -12.91 3.52
CA SER A 371 -17.66 -11.77 4.19
C SER A 371 -19.18 -11.86 4.04
N ALA A 372 -19.90 -11.64 5.13
CA ALA A 372 -21.36 -11.60 5.15
C ALA A 372 -21.83 -10.28 5.77
N TYR A 373 -22.85 -9.70 5.17
CA TYR A 373 -23.43 -8.40 5.52
C TYR A 373 -24.94 -8.54 5.63
N ALA A 374 -25.53 -7.94 6.66
CA ALA A 374 -26.97 -7.88 6.83
C ALA A 374 -27.37 -6.54 7.44
N THR A 375 -28.29 -5.85 6.80
CA THR A 375 -28.92 -4.67 7.41
C THR A 375 -30.08 -5.07 8.31
N PHE A 376 -30.36 -4.27 9.33
CA PHE A 376 -31.56 -4.40 10.15
C PHE A 376 -32.00 -3.07 10.73
N ASP A 377 -33.31 -2.94 10.94
CA ASP A 377 -33.97 -1.69 11.33
C ASP A 377 -33.76 -0.58 10.30
N SER A 378 -33.69 -0.95 9.02
CA SER A 378 -33.46 -0.01 7.92
C SER A 378 -34.67 0.88 7.72
N LYS A 379 -34.47 2.20 7.82
CA LYS A 379 -35.54 3.19 7.72
C LYS A 379 -35.10 4.43 6.96
N THR A 380 -36.06 5.16 6.41
CA THR A 380 -35.90 6.56 6.04
C THR A 380 -36.07 7.48 7.24
N GLN A 381 -35.78 8.78 7.06
CA GLN A 381 -36.02 9.79 8.09
C GLN A 381 -37.49 10.25 8.12
N ALA A 382 -38.38 9.65 7.33
CA ALA A 382 -39.80 9.97 7.35
C ALA A 382 -40.46 9.60 8.69
N LYS A 383 -41.54 10.31 9.05
CA LYS A 383 -42.28 10.10 10.31
C LYS A 383 -43.26 8.93 10.27
N LYS A 384 -43.72 8.54 9.08
CA LYS A 384 -44.66 7.44 8.82
C LYS A 384 -44.16 6.64 7.63
N ASP A 385 -44.53 5.37 7.58
CA ASP A 385 -44.23 4.44 6.48
C ASP A 385 -42.77 4.49 6.04
N ASN A 386 -41.87 4.49 7.03
CA ASN A 386 -40.45 4.77 6.83
C ASN A 386 -39.58 3.52 6.75
N ASN A 387 -40.15 2.32 6.90
CA ASN A 387 -39.38 1.08 6.84
C ASN A 387 -38.84 0.85 5.41
N LEU A 388 -37.59 0.44 5.33
CA LEU A 388 -36.95 -0.01 4.10
C LEU A 388 -36.79 -1.53 4.11
N PRO A 389 -36.70 -2.18 2.94
CA PRO A 389 -36.32 -3.59 2.87
C PRO A 389 -34.95 -3.81 3.49
N GLU A 390 -34.79 -4.95 4.15
CA GLU A 390 -33.47 -5.38 4.60
C GLU A 390 -32.67 -5.98 3.45
N TYR A 391 -31.37 -5.78 3.53
CA TYR A 391 -30.42 -6.12 2.50
C TYR A 391 -29.37 -7.08 3.04
N TYR A 392 -29.07 -8.09 2.25
CA TYR A 392 -28.12 -9.14 2.57
C TYR A 392 -27.08 -9.24 1.46
N ARG A 393 -25.81 -9.34 1.84
CA ARG A 393 -24.72 -9.56 0.90
C ARG A 393 -23.77 -10.61 1.44
N ALA A 394 -23.31 -11.51 0.58
CA ALA A 394 -22.25 -12.43 0.90
C ALA A 394 -21.18 -12.36 -0.20
N GLU A 395 -19.92 -12.29 0.19
CA GLU A 395 -18.79 -12.18 -0.72
C GLU A 395 -17.74 -13.24 -0.43
N LEU A 396 -17.35 -13.99 -1.46
CA LEU A 396 -16.20 -14.87 -1.43
C LEU A 396 -15.06 -14.19 -2.21
N ASN A 397 -14.01 -13.83 -1.49
CA ASN A 397 -12.91 -13.01 -1.97
C ASN A 397 -11.61 -13.83 -2.03
N TYR A 398 -10.93 -13.75 -3.17
CA TYR A 398 -9.65 -14.40 -3.44
C TYR A 398 -8.59 -13.33 -3.71
N LYS A 399 -7.39 -13.44 -3.14
CA LYS A 399 -6.25 -12.58 -3.44
C LYS A 399 -5.09 -13.41 -4.00
N PHE A 400 -4.36 -12.91 -4.98
CA PHE A 400 -3.20 -13.61 -5.55
C PHE A 400 -2.08 -12.67 -5.97
#